data_AF-A0A0D2HXG0-F1
#
_entry.id   AF-A0A0D2HXG0-F1
#
_cell.length_a   1.000
_cell.length_b   1.000
_cell.length_c   1.000
_cell.angle_alpha   90.00
_cell.angle_beta   90.00
_cell.angle_gamma   90.00
#
_symmetry.space_group_name_H-M   'P 1'
#
loop_
_entity.id
_entity.type
_entity.pdbx_description
1 polymer ?
#
loop_
_entity_poly.entity_id
_entity_poly.type
_entity_poly.pdbx_seq_one_letter_code
_entity_poly.pdbx_strand_id
1 'polypeptide(L)'
;MPFPPRSFSLLLLLLLIEAIHALAASTAEVAASTESALLPRSVPAVTKHRSDKVHGIMMGTTVIIIFPFGSICWRLLDRVVSGTTLFRIHVCCQLLGLGMLISGFGLGAWVCIIHNEVYNDAYGHVILGTILTALFILQPLIGQWHHYLYKSPSRKVNPWIRRFHMWLGRLLMAAAIVNGATGIVLAANTPGGEKGYGAAAGIVGVTYLVIVLLWYWNRSRQNVEESSRRDMPVEGHTDRESKTIPAVAVGRI
;
A
#
# COMPACT_ATOMS: atom_id res chain seq x y z
N MET A 1 12.03 -21.30 0.46
CA MET A 1 11.76 -21.48 1.90
C MET A 1 10.84 -20.38 2.42
N PRO A 2 9.76 -20.69 3.17
CA PRO A 2 8.95 -19.69 3.87
C PRO A 2 9.73 -19.14 5.07
N PHE A 3 9.79 -17.81 5.24
CA PHE A 3 10.29 -17.24 6.48
C PHE A 3 9.33 -17.62 7.61
N PRO A 4 9.80 -18.17 8.74
CA PRO A 4 8.94 -18.39 9.87
C PRO A 4 8.29 -17.06 10.29
N PRO A 5 7.01 -17.05 10.71
CA PRO A 5 6.28 -15.82 11.03
C PRO A 5 7.00 -14.94 12.07
N ARG A 6 7.85 -15.53 12.91
CA ARG A 6 8.71 -14.83 13.87
C ARG A 6 9.84 -14.03 13.21
N SER A 7 10.51 -14.54 12.18
CA SER A 7 11.63 -13.84 11.54
C SER A 7 11.19 -12.67 10.67
N PHE A 8 10.01 -12.76 10.05
CA PHE A 8 9.42 -11.63 9.33
C PHE A 8 8.97 -10.50 10.26
N SER A 9 8.36 -10.84 11.40
CA SER A 9 7.95 -9.85 12.39
C SER A 9 9.17 -9.17 13.04
N LEU A 10 10.25 -9.92 13.27
CA LEU A 10 11.52 -9.36 13.73
C LEU A 10 12.17 -8.47 12.69
N LEU A 11 12.18 -8.86 11.41
CA LEU A 11 12.73 -8.04 10.32
C LEU A 11 11.96 -6.72 10.17
N LEU A 12 10.64 -6.74 10.21
CA LEU A 12 9.81 -5.54 10.14
C LEU A 12 10.04 -4.63 11.36
N LEU A 13 10.14 -5.22 12.56
CA LEU A 13 10.43 -4.48 13.78
C LEU A 13 11.83 -3.85 13.72
N LEU A 14 12.83 -4.60 13.26
CA LEU A 14 14.19 -4.11 13.07
C LEU A 14 14.24 -2.99 12.03
N LEU A 15 13.59 -3.14 10.88
CA LEU A 15 13.52 -2.07 9.87
C LEU A 15 12.80 -0.82 10.38
N LEU A 16 11.75 -0.98 11.20
CA LEU A 16 11.09 0.16 11.86
C LEU A 16 11.98 0.80 12.92
N ILE A 17 12.71 0.01 13.70
CA ILE A 17 13.66 0.49 14.71
C ILE A 17 14.80 1.24 14.02
N GLU A 18 15.34 0.72 12.92
CA GLU A 18 16.35 1.38 12.10
C GLU A 18 15.81 2.68 11.49
N ALA A 19 14.59 2.69 10.97
CA ALA A 19 13.96 3.90 10.45
C ALA A 19 13.74 4.95 11.56
N ILE A 20 13.33 4.53 12.76
CA ILE A 20 13.16 5.41 13.93
C ILE A 20 14.53 5.92 14.40
N HIS A 21 15.56 5.08 14.44
CA HIS A 21 16.93 5.50 14.79
C HIS A 21 17.50 6.46 13.76
N ALA A 22 17.30 6.20 12.46
CA ALA A 22 17.72 7.10 11.39
C ALA A 22 17.01 8.46 11.47
N LEU A 23 15.71 8.46 11.79
CA LEU A 23 14.94 9.68 12.00
C LEU A 23 15.44 10.44 13.23
N ALA A 24 15.68 9.75 14.35
CA ALA A 24 16.20 10.35 15.58
C ALA A 24 17.64 10.90 15.39
N ALA A 25 18.51 10.15 14.72
CA ALA A 25 19.86 10.58 14.38
C ALA A 25 19.85 11.81 13.48
N SER A 26 18.99 11.82 12.46
CA SER A 26 18.81 12.99 11.59
C SER A 26 18.29 14.20 12.37
N THR A 27 17.35 14.04 13.30
CA THR A 27 16.89 15.15 14.15
C THR A 27 17.98 15.68 15.08
N ALA A 28 18.85 14.81 15.61
CA ALA A 28 19.96 15.21 16.46
C ALA A 28 21.05 15.95 15.66
N GLU A 29 21.34 15.49 14.44
CA GLU A 29 22.29 16.12 13.53
C GLU A 29 21.77 17.49 13.04
N VAL A 30 20.47 17.60 12.79
CA VAL A 30 19.80 18.88 12.49
C VAL A 30 19.85 19.84 13.69
N ALA A 31 19.61 19.35 14.91
CA ALA A 31 19.74 20.18 16.12
C ALA A 31 21.17 20.68 16.32
N ALA A 32 22.18 19.83 16.13
CA ALA A 32 23.60 20.20 16.19
C ALA A 32 24.02 21.17 15.07
N SER A 33 23.45 21.02 13.87
CA SER A 33 23.65 21.96 12.75
C SER A 33 23.00 23.31 13.00
N THR A 34 21.91 23.35 13.79
CA THR A 34 21.19 24.58 14.14
C THR A 34 22.00 25.44 15.10
N GLU A 35 22.73 24.84 16.04
CA GLU A 35 23.64 25.58 16.95
C GLU A 35 24.88 26.15 16.22
N SER A 36 25.36 25.47 15.18
CA SER A 36 26.51 25.93 14.37
C SER A 36 26.12 26.93 13.25
N ALA A 37 24.83 27.05 12.94
CA ALA A 37 24.28 27.93 11.90
C ALA A 37 23.81 29.31 12.41
N LEU A 38 24.22 29.73 13.61
CA LEU A 38 23.96 31.08 14.14
C LEU A 38 24.63 32.23 13.34
N LEU A 39 25.22 31.96 12.17
CA LEU A 39 25.51 32.97 11.16
C LEU A 39 24.47 32.90 10.03
N PRO A 40 23.78 34.01 9.70
CA PRO A 40 22.70 34.01 8.71
C PRO A 40 23.30 33.90 7.30
N ARG A 41 23.61 32.69 6.86
CA ARG A 41 23.79 32.41 5.43
C ARG A 41 22.40 32.13 4.87
N SER A 42 21.82 33.13 4.22
CA SER A 42 20.64 32.92 3.41
C SER A 42 20.91 31.74 2.45
N VAL A 43 20.04 30.73 2.51
CA VAL A 43 20.18 29.54 1.66
C VAL A 43 20.02 29.99 0.20
N PRO A 44 20.97 29.67 -0.71
CA PRO A 44 20.90 30.10 -2.09
C PRO A 44 19.61 29.65 -2.78
N ALA A 45 19.05 30.49 -3.66
CA ALA A 45 17.82 30.18 -4.41
C ALA A 45 17.94 28.87 -5.23
N VAL A 46 19.13 28.58 -5.75
CA VAL A 46 19.42 27.32 -6.45
C VAL A 46 19.27 26.10 -5.55
N THR A 47 19.63 26.21 -4.26
CA THR A 47 19.50 25.11 -3.30
C THR A 47 18.03 24.88 -2.96
N LYS A 48 17.27 25.97 -2.72
CA LYS A 48 15.82 25.93 -2.50
C LYS A 48 15.10 25.19 -3.62
N HIS A 49 15.27 25.69 -4.84
CA HIS A 49 14.66 25.09 -6.04
C HIS A 49 15.07 23.62 -6.26
N ARG A 50 16.32 23.24 -5.95
CA ARG A 50 16.76 21.83 -6.02
C ARG A 50 16.07 20.97 -4.97
N SER A 51 15.97 21.45 -3.73
CA SER A 51 15.29 20.74 -2.65
C SER A 51 13.80 20.52 -2.95
N ASP A 52 13.11 21.55 -3.45
CA ASP A 52 11.70 21.46 -3.87
C ASP A 52 11.49 20.39 -4.94
N LYS A 53 12.36 20.40 -5.95
CA LYS A 53 12.30 19.46 -7.07
C LYS A 53 12.57 18.03 -6.64
N VAL A 54 13.59 17.80 -5.80
CA VAL A 54 13.91 16.45 -5.29
C VAL A 54 12.80 15.94 -4.40
N HIS A 55 12.24 16.78 -3.52
CA HIS A 55 11.09 16.43 -2.69
C HIS A 55 9.89 16.03 -3.55
N GLY A 56 9.49 16.88 -4.50
CA GLY A 56 8.36 16.65 -5.38
C GLY A 56 8.50 15.37 -6.22
N ILE A 57 9.68 15.12 -6.82
CA ILE A 57 9.93 13.91 -7.62
C ILE A 57 9.87 12.66 -6.74
N MET A 58 10.54 12.67 -5.58
CA MET A 58 10.59 11.51 -4.70
C MET A 58 9.21 11.17 -4.12
N MET A 59 8.48 12.18 -3.64
CA MET A 59 7.14 12.00 -3.10
C MET A 59 6.14 11.62 -4.18
N GLY A 60 6.18 12.29 -5.35
CA GLY A 60 5.36 11.94 -6.49
C GLY A 60 5.54 10.49 -6.94
N THR A 61 6.79 10.04 -7.09
CA THR A 61 7.12 8.64 -7.43
C THR A 61 6.57 7.67 -6.39
N THR A 62 6.74 7.99 -5.10
CA THR A 62 6.30 7.15 -3.99
C THR A 62 4.79 6.95 -3.99
N VAL A 63 4.02 8.04 -4.06
CA VAL A 63 2.57 8.01 -3.87
C VAL A 63 1.78 7.68 -5.15
N ILE A 64 2.32 8.03 -6.33
CA ILE A 64 1.68 7.76 -7.63
C ILE A 64 2.08 6.40 -8.17
N ILE A 65 3.28 5.88 -7.89
CA ILE A 65 3.78 4.66 -8.55
C ILE A 65 3.92 3.53 -7.53
N ILE A 66 4.77 3.70 -6.52
CA ILE A 66 5.21 2.59 -5.66
C ILE A 66 4.06 2.07 -4.79
N PHE A 67 3.35 2.95 -4.07
CA PHE A 67 2.23 2.52 -3.22
C PHE A 67 1.06 1.91 -4.02
N PRO A 68 0.58 2.53 -5.12
CA PRO A 68 -0.47 1.92 -5.94
C PRO A 68 -0.05 0.57 -6.51
N PHE A 69 1.19 0.46 -7.03
CA PHE A 69 1.73 -0.79 -7.56
C PHE A 69 1.72 -1.92 -6.51
N GLY A 70 2.26 -1.67 -5.32
CA GLY A 70 2.28 -2.66 -4.24
C GLY A 70 0.88 -3.13 -3.83
N SER A 71 -0.15 -2.26 -3.95
CA SER A 71 -1.52 -2.61 -3.57
C SER A 71 -2.33 -3.25 -4.69
N ILE A 72 -2.00 -3.01 -5.96
CA ILE A 72 -2.76 -3.54 -7.13
C ILE A 72 -2.31 -4.93 -7.55
N CYS A 73 -1.05 -5.31 -7.30
CA CYS A 73 -0.50 -6.63 -7.61
C CYS A 73 -1.38 -7.78 -7.08
N TRP A 74 -1.98 -7.62 -5.89
CA TRP A 74 -2.87 -8.61 -5.30
C TRP A 74 -4.15 -8.85 -6.12
N ARG A 75 -4.60 -7.89 -6.93
CA ARG A 75 -5.82 -8.00 -7.74
C ARG A 75 -5.54 -8.51 -9.16
N LEU A 76 -4.36 -8.20 -9.70
CA LEU A 76 -3.97 -8.59 -11.05
C LEU A 76 -3.46 -10.04 -11.10
N LEU A 77 -2.78 -10.48 -10.04
CA LEU A 77 -1.99 -11.70 -10.07
C LEU A 77 -2.50 -12.78 -9.12
N ASP A 78 -3.62 -12.58 -8.40
CA ASP A 78 -4.18 -13.57 -7.47
C ASP A 78 -4.50 -14.92 -8.13
N ARG A 79 -4.79 -14.93 -9.44
CA ARG A 79 -5.06 -16.14 -10.22
C ARG A 79 -3.82 -16.85 -10.76
N VAL A 80 -2.70 -16.14 -10.87
CA VAL A 80 -1.50 -16.63 -11.57
C VAL A 80 -0.37 -16.94 -10.58
N VAL A 81 -0.31 -16.20 -9.48
CA VAL A 81 0.80 -16.20 -8.55
C VAL A 81 0.32 -16.62 -7.16
N SER A 82 1.12 -17.42 -6.45
CA SER A 82 0.78 -17.84 -5.09
C SER A 82 0.57 -16.64 -4.14
N GLY A 83 -0.40 -16.76 -3.23
CA GLY A 83 -0.68 -15.71 -2.24
C GLY A 83 0.52 -15.33 -1.37
N THR A 84 1.44 -16.28 -1.12
CA THR A 84 2.69 -16.02 -0.38
C THR A 84 3.63 -15.11 -1.16
N THR A 85 3.77 -15.32 -2.47
CA THR A 85 4.60 -14.46 -3.33
C THR A 85 3.98 -13.07 -3.46
N LEU A 86 2.66 -12.98 -3.61
CA LEU A 86 1.97 -11.68 -3.69
C LEU A 86 2.08 -10.89 -2.40
N PHE A 87 1.98 -11.55 -1.24
CA PHE A 87 2.24 -10.91 0.04
C PHE A 87 3.66 -10.37 0.13
N ARG A 88 4.67 -11.10 -0.34
CA ARG A 88 6.06 -10.63 -0.37
C ARG A 88 6.22 -9.40 -1.26
N ILE A 89 5.69 -9.45 -2.49
CA ILE A 89 5.72 -8.31 -3.42
C ILE A 89 5.07 -7.09 -2.78
N HIS A 90 3.88 -7.28 -2.19
CA HIS A 90 3.16 -6.21 -1.49
C HIS A 90 4.04 -5.59 -0.40
N VAL A 91 4.53 -6.39 0.54
CA VAL A 91 5.35 -5.90 1.65
C VAL A 91 6.61 -5.20 1.15
N CYS A 92 7.36 -5.80 0.21
CA CYS A 92 8.58 -5.20 -0.31
C CYS A 92 8.31 -3.83 -0.94
N CYS A 93 7.25 -3.71 -1.73
CA CYS A 93 6.85 -2.43 -2.33
C CYS A 93 6.40 -1.43 -1.25
N GLN A 94 5.63 -1.87 -0.25
CA GLN A 94 5.18 -0.99 0.83
C GLN A 94 6.34 -0.51 1.71
N LEU A 95 7.34 -1.35 2.00
CA LEU A 95 8.52 -0.95 2.76
C LEU A 95 9.42 -0.01 1.97
N LEU A 96 9.61 -0.26 0.68
CA LEU A 96 10.33 0.66 -0.20
C LEU A 96 9.62 2.03 -0.25
N GLY A 97 8.32 2.03 -0.47
CA GLY A 97 7.52 3.25 -0.49
C GLY A 97 7.53 3.96 0.86
N LEU A 98 7.46 3.24 1.98
CA LEU A 98 7.52 3.82 3.31
C LEU A 98 8.88 4.47 3.60
N GLY A 99 9.98 3.82 3.20
CA GLY A 99 11.32 4.39 3.29
C GLY A 99 11.43 5.70 2.51
N MET A 100 10.99 5.70 1.25
CA MET A 100 10.99 6.91 0.42
C MET A 100 10.05 8.00 0.97
N LEU A 101 8.91 7.62 1.56
CA LEU A 101 7.98 8.54 2.22
C LEU A 101 8.64 9.22 3.42
N ILE A 102 9.32 8.47 4.28
CA ILE A 102 10.02 9.02 5.46
C ILE A 102 11.16 9.94 5.02
N SER A 103 11.97 9.51 4.05
CA SER A 103 13.04 10.36 3.50
C SER A 103 12.49 11.62 2.84
N GLY A 104 11.37 11.52 2.13
CA GLY A 104 10.70 12.66 1.52
C GLY A 104 10.05 13.60 2.50
N PHE A 105 9.49 13.08 3.60
CA PHE A 105 9.04 13.90 4.71
C PHE A 105 10.20 14.67 5.36
N GLY A 106 11.33 14.02 5.60
CA GLY A 106 12.54 14.68 6.11
C GLY A 106 13.04 15.79 5.18
N LEU A 107 13.07 15.53 3.87
CA LEU A 107 13.41 16.57 2.88
C LEU A 107 12.36 17.69 2.81
N GLY A 108 11.08 17.39 3.00
CA GLY A 108 10.00 18.38 3.06
C GLY A 108 10.10 19.28 4.29
N ALA A 109 10.50 18.72 5.43
CA ALA A 109 10.79 19.50 6.64
C ALA A 109 11.97 20.45 6.40
N TRP A 110 13.03 19.99 5.71
CA TRP A 110 14.13 20.86 5.29
C TRP A 110 13.67 21.98 4.35
N VAL A 111 12.81 21.67 3.36
CA VAL A 111 12.20 22.68 2.48
C VAL A 111 11.44 23.74 3.29
N CYS A 112 10.62 23.33 4.27
CA CYS A 112 9.90 24.28 5.12
C CYS A 112 10.84 25.22 5.90
N ILE A 113 11.96 24.69 6.40
CA ILE A 113 12.96 25.47 7.15
C ILE A 113 13.64 26.49 6.24
N ILE A 114 14.12 26.09 5.05
CA ILE A 114 14.85 27.00 4.16
C ILE A 114 13.93 28.03 3.48
N HIS A 115 12.63 27.75 3.38
CA HIS A 115 11.61 28.70 2.91
C HIS A 115 11.03 29.58 4.02
N ASN A 116 11.26 29.24 5.30
CA ASN A 116 10.63 29.89 6.46
C ASN A 116 9.09 29.79 6.42
N GLU A 117 8.57 28.65 5.97
CA GLU A 117 7.13 28.39 5.77
C GLU A 117 6.64 27.17 6.59
N VAL A 118 7.24 26.93 7.76
CA VAL A 118 6.88 25.80 8.62
C VAL A 118 5.42 25.92 9.08
N TYR A 119 4.55 25.03 8.59
CA TYR A 119 3.11 24.99 8.88
C TYR A 119 2.35 26.30 8.60
N ASN A 120 2.89 27.15 7.72
CA ASN A 120 2.29 28.43 7.36
C ASN A 120 2.07 28.52 5.84
N ASP A 121 1.69 27.39 5.23
CA ASP A 121 1.43 27.31 3.80
C ASP A 121 -0.06 27.52 3.50
N ALA A 122 -0.38 28.32 2.49
CA ALA A 122 -1.76 28.70 2.15
C ALA A 122 -2.65 27.52 1.70
N TYR A 123 -2.04 26.39 1.33
CA TYR A 123 -2.72 25.23 0.74
C TYR A 123 -2.83 24.05 1.70
N GLY A 124 -2.34 24.17 2.94
CA GLY A 124 -2.34 23.10 3.96
C GLY A 124 -1.53 21.86 3.59
N HIS A 125 -0.63 21.96 2.59
CA HIS A 125 0.23 20.89 2.10
C HIS A 125 1.11 20.30 3.22
N VAL A 126 1.67 21.17 4.08
CA VAL A 126 2.58 20.72 5.13
C VAL A 126 1.81 19.97 6.22
N ILE A 127 0.67 20.53 6.67
CA ILE A 127 -0.18 19.92 7.70
C ILE A 127 -0.73 18.57 7.22
N LEU A 128 -1.32 18.54 6.03
CA LEU A 128 -1.88 17.31 5.47
C LEU A 128 -0.77 16.28 5.20
N GLY A 129 0.38 16.70 4.67
CA GLY A 129 1.55 15.84 4.47
C GLY A 129 2.05 15.18 5.75
N THR A 130 2.10 15.91 6.86
CA THR A 130 2.47 15.37 8.19
C THR A 130 1.46 14.31 8.65
N ILE A 131 0.16 14.61 8.57
CA ILE A 131 -0.91 13.68 8.96
C ILE A 131 -0.83 12.41 8.11
N LEU A 132 -0.68 12.55 6.80
CA LEU A 132 -0.58 11.41 5.89
C LEU A 132 0.64 10.55 6.20
N THR A 133 1.80 11.17 6.45
CA THR A 133 3.02 10.45 6.81
C THR A 133 2.84 9.61 8.06
N ALA A 134 2.26 10.20 9.12
CA ALA A 134 1.96 9.47 10.35
C ALA A 134 1.00 8.28 10.10
N LEU A 135 -0.06 8.49 9.32
CA LEU A 135 -1.02 7.43 9.01
C LEU A 135 -0.43 6.32 8.11
N PHE A 136 0.47 6.65 7.18
CA PHE A 136 1.21 5.66 6.39
C PHE A 136 2.20 4.85 7.23
N ILE A 137 2.79 5.42 8.28
CA ILE A 137 3.62 4.67 9.24
C ILE A 137 2.75 3.69 10.05
N LEU A 138 1.50 4.07 10.38
CA LEU A 138 0.57 3.20 11.09
C LEU A 138 0.01 2.06 10.23
N GLN A 139 -0.11 2.25 8.91
CA GLN A 139 -0.62 1.24 7.96
C GLN A 139 0.04 -0.14 8.07
N PRO A 140 1.37 -0.31 8.03
CA PRO A 140 2.03 -1.60 8.13
C PRO A 140 1.81 -2.27 9.51
N LEU A 141 1.67 -1.48 10.59
CA LEU A 141 1.36 -2.03 11.92
C LEU A 141 -0.02 -2.66 11.94
N ILE A 142 -1.03 -1.96 11.39
CA ILE A 142 -2.39 -2.46 11.23
C ILE A 142 -2.41 -3.67 10.27
N GLY A 143 -1.61 -3.60 9.20
CA GLY A 143 -1.39 -4.68 8.23
C GLY A 143 -0.89 -5.96 8.90
N GLN A 144 0.16 -5.84 9.70
CA GLN A 144 0.75 -6.97 10.41
C GLN A 144 -0.18 -7.52 11.49
N TRP A 145 -0.87 -6.63 12.21
CA TRP A 145 -1.83 -7.02 13.25
C TRP A 145 -2.92 -7.92 12.69
N HIS A 146 -3.56 -7.53 11.59
CA HIS A 146 -4.62 -8.36 11.01
C HIS A 146 -4.07 -9.66 10.38
N HIS A 147 -2.86 -9.64 9.82
CA HIS A 147 -2.24 -10.87 9.29
C HIS A 147 -1.98 -11.90 10.40
N TYR A 148 -1.51 -11.44 11.57
CA TYR A 148 -1.30 -12.28 12.74
C TYR A 148 -2.62 -12.86 13.30
N LEU A 149 -3.71 -12.08 13.25
CA LEU A 149 -5.04 -12.57 13.61
C LEU A 149 -5.56 -13.63 12.62
N TYR A 150 -5.29 -13.48 11.32
CA TYR A 150 -5.80 -14.38 10.27
C TYR A 150 -5.15 -15.77 10.28
N LYS A 151 -3.89 -15.90 10.71
CA LYS A 151 -3.16 -17.19 10.75
C LYS A 151 -3.45 -18.05 11.99
N SER A 152 -4.23 -17.57 12.96
CA SER A 152 -4.46 -18.27 14.22
C SER A 152 -5.72 -19.17 14.15
N PRO A 153 -5.61 -20.51 14.29
CA PRO A 153 -6.74 -21.44 14.15
C PRO A 153 -7.89 -21.22 15.15
N SER A 154 -7.63 -20.54 16.27
CA SER A 154 -8.56 -20.39 17.40
C SER A 154 -9.22 -19.01 17.51
N ARG A 155 -8.85 -18.03 16.66
CA ARG A 155 -9.31 -16.65 16.84
C ARG A 155 -10.34 -16.27 15.80
N LYS A 156 -11.55 -15.93 16.29
CA LYS A 156 -12.67 -15.37 15.52
C LYS A 156 -12.13 -14.25 14.63
N VAL A 157 -12.06 -14.52 13.33
CA VAL A 157 -11.55 -13.61 12.31
C VAL A 157 -12.45 -12.37 12.33
N ASN A 158 -12.01 -11.26 12.92
CA ASN A 158 -12.82 -10.04 12.89
C ASN A 158 -12.68 -9.39 11.51
N PRO A 159 -13.71 -9.45 10.63
CA PRO A 159 -13.60 -8.96 9.26
C PRO A 159 -13.47 -7.43 9.19
N TRP A 160 -13.63 -6.72 10.31
CA TRP A 160 -13.54 -5.26 10.37
C TRP A 160 -12.12 -4.74 10.20
N ILE A 161 -11.11 -5.31 10.87
CA ILE A 161 -9.73 -4.78 10.80
C ILE A 161 -9.17 -4.90 9.38
N ARG A 162 -9.45 -6.03 8.71
CA ARG A 162 -9.11 -6.22 7.29
C ARG A 162 -9.75 -5.15 6.40
N ARG A 163 -11.05 -4.91 6.56
CA ARG A 163 -11.78 -3.88 5.81
C ARG A 163 -11.23 -2.49 6.09
N PHE A 164 -10.95 -2.19 7.35
CA PHE A 164 -10.36 -0.92 7.77
C PHE A 164 -8.99 -0.69 7.13
N HIS A 165 -8.07 -1.65 7.19
CA HIS A 165 -6.76 -1.56 6.55
C HIS A 165 -6.87 -1.27 5.04
N MET A 166 -7.73 -2.03 4.34
CA MET A 166 -7.95 -1.86 2.90
C MET A 166 -8.52 -0.48 2.53
N TRP A 167 -9.54 -0.02 3.25
CA TRP A 167 -10.18 1.27 2.97
C TRP A 167 -9.30 2.45 3.38
N LEU A 168 -8.66 2.38 4.56
CA LEU A 168 -7.74 3.40 5.02
C LEU A 168 -6.58 3.55 4.03
N GLY A 169 -6.01 2.45 3.51
CA GLY A 169 -4.94 2.53 2.49
C GLY A 169 -5.40 3.24 1.21
N ARG A 170 -6.62 3.00 0.74
CA ARG A 170 -7.19 3.67 -0.44
C ARG A 170 -7.42 5.16 -0.20
N LEU A 171 -7.99 5.51 0.95
CA LEU A 171 -8.24 6.91 1.33
C LEU A 171 -6.92 7.68 1.48
N LEU A 172 -5.92 7.08 2.12
CA LEU A 172 -4.59 7.67 2.25
C LEU A 172 -3.91 7.89 0.90
N MET A 173 -4.03 6.94 -0.03
CA MET A 173 -3.46 7.07 -1.38
C MET A 173 -4.14 8.20 -2.17
N ALA A 174 -5.47 8.29 -2.12
CA ALA A 174 -6.21 9.39 -2.75
C ALA A 174 -5.82 10.75 -2.13
N ALA A 175 -5.81 10.83 -0.80
CA ALA A 175 -5.42 12.05 -0.09
C ALA A 175 -3.96 12.45 -0.35
N ALA A 176 -3.05 11.48 -0.52
CA ALA A 176 -1.65 11.75 -0.85
C ALA A 176 -1.46 12.29 -2.28
N ILE A 177 -2.27 11.84 -3.23
CA ILE A 177 -2.28 12.42 -4.58
C ILE A 177 -2.80 13.86 -4.53
N VAL A 178 -3.85 14.14 -3.75
CA VAL A 178 -4.34 15.51 -3.54
C VAL A 178 -3.27 16.37 -2.86
N ASN A 179 -2.60 15.85 -1.83
CA ASN A 179 -1.51 16.55 -1.15
C ASN A 179 -0.33 16.83 -2.09
N GLY A 180 -0.01 15.91 -3.00
CA GLY A 180 1.00 16.16 -4.02
C GLY A 180 0.59 17.27 -4.98
N ALA A 181 -0.69 17.33 -5.38
CA ALA A 181 -1.21 18.42 -6.21
C ALA A 181 -1.12 19.78 -5.51
N THR A 182 -1.44 19.88 -4.22
CA THR A 182 -1.27 21.14 -3.46
C THR A 182 0.21 21.54 -3.35
N GLY A 183 1.12 20.56 -3.22
CA GLY A 183 2.57 20.81 -3.22
C GLY A 183 3.09 21.33 -4.56
N ILE A 184 2.53 20.88 -5.69
CA ILE A 184 2.85 21.41 -7.02
C ILE A 184 2.45 22.88 -7.16
N VAL A 185 1.27 23.25 -6.64
CA VAL A 185 0.79 24.64 -6.63
C VAL A 185 1.65 25.50 -5.70
N LEU A 186 1.97 25.00 -4.50
CA LEU A 186 2.82 25.70 -3.53
C LEU A 186 4.22 25.97 -4.09
N ALA A 187 4.78 25.03 -4.84
CA ALA A 187 6.10 25.18 -5.47
C ALA A 187 6.11 26.17 -6.65
N ALA A 188 4.96 26.79 -7.00
CA ALA A 188 4.78 27.62 -8.18
C ALA A 188 5.41 26.97 -9.42
N ASN A 189 5.11 25.67 -9.60
CA ASN A 189 5.84 24.83 -10.51
C ASN A 189 5.66 25.26 -11.98
N THR A 190 6.58 24.83 -12.83
CA THR A 190 6.45 25.07 -14.27
C THR A 190 5.18 24.41 -14.84
N PRO A 191 4.55 24.98 -15.87
CA PRO A 191 3.40 24.37 -16.53
C PRO A 191 3.66 22.94 -17.03
N GLY A 192 4.91 22.62 -17.37
CA GLY A 192 5.32 21.26 -17.74
C GLY A 192 5.29 20.30 -16.55
N GLY A 193 5.75 20.75 -15.37
CA GLY A 193 5.71 19.97 -14.14
C GLY A 193 4.29 19.72 -13.63
N GLU A 194 3.42 20.72 -13.71
CA GLU A 194 1.99 20.59 -13.39
C GLU A 194 1.29 19.56 -14.29
N LYS A 195 1.46 19.69 -15.61
CA LYS A 195 0.89 18.76 -16.59
C LYS A 195 1.47 17.36 -16.42
N GLY A 196 2.77 17.24 -16.17
CA GLY A 196 3.43 15.95 -15.96
C GLY A 196 2.90 15.23 -14.72
N TYR A 197 2.78 15.94 -13.60
CA TYR A 197 2.18 15.39 -12.38
C TYR A 197 0.73 14.97 -12.60
N GLY A 198 -0.09 15.86 -13.18
CA GLY A 198 -1.51 15.60 -13.45
C GLY A 198 -1.71 14.41 -14.38
N ALA A 199 -0.91 14.29 -15.45
CA ALA A 199 -0.96 13.16 -16.36
C ALA A 199 -0.57 11.84 -15.66
N ALA A 200 0.52 11.83 -14.89
CA ALA A 200 0.95 10.64 -14.16
C ALA A 200 -0.10 10.19 -13.13
N ALA A 201 -0.60 11.12 -12.31
CA ALA A 201 -1.63 10.85 -11.31
C ALA A 201 -2.94 10.38 -11.97
N GLY A 202 -3.34 11.01 -13.09
CA GLY A 202 -4.53 10.66 -13.84
C GLY A 202 -4.44 9.26 -14.45
N ILE A 203 -3.37 8.95 -15.17
CA ILE A 203 -3.17 7.64 -15.81
C ILE A 203 -3.15 6.52 -14.77
N VAL A 204 -2.33 6.67 -13.71
CA VAL A 204 -2.24 5.62 -12.68
C VAL A 204 -3.53 5.52 -11.88
N GLY A 205 -4.16 6.64 -11.53
CA GLY A 205 -5.43 6.68 -10.81
C GLY A 205 -6.56 6.00 -11.58
N VAL A 206 -6.74 6.32 -12.87
CA VAL A 206 -7.73 5.68 -13.74
C VAL A 206 -7.42 4.19 -13.90
N THR A 207 -6.16 3.83 -14.15
CA THR A 207 -5.74 2.43 -14.27
C THR A 207 -6.07 1.65 -12.99
N TYR A 208 -5.78 2.22 -11.83
CA TYR A 208 -6.10 1.63 -10.53
C TYR A 208 -7.60 1.41 -10.36
N LEU A 209 -8.41 2.44 -10.65
CA LEU A 209 -9.87 2.36 -10.54
C LEU A 209 -10.44 1.30 -11.48
N VAL A 210 -10.02 1.28 -12.74
CA VAL A 210 -10.47 0.29 -13.74
C VAL A 210 -10.15 -1.13 -13.26
N ILE A 211 -8.93 -1.40 -12.81
CA ILE A 211 -8.55 -2.72 -12.31
C ILE A 211 -9.40 -3.12 -11.10
N VAL A 212 -9.63 -2.19 -10.16
CA VAL A 212 -10.45 -2.46 -8.98
C VAL A 212 -11.90 -2.77 -9.37
N LEU A 213 -12.49 -1.99 -10.27
CA LEU A 213 -13.86 -2.19 -10.75
C LEU A 213 -14.02 -3.51 -11.50
N LEU A 214 -13.10 -3.83 -12.43
CA LEU A 214 -13.08 -5.10 -13.14
C LEU A 214 -12.94 -6.28 -12.20
N TRP A 215 -12.08 -6.18 -11.18
CA TRP A 215 -11.92 -7.22 -10.17
C TRP A 215 -13.21 -7.47 -9.39
N TYR A 216 -13.90 -6.41 -8.94
CA TYR A 216 -15.19 -6.55 -8.24
C TYR A 216 -16.27 -7.15 -9.14
N TRP A 217 -16.37 -6.69 -10.39
CA TRP A 217 -17.33 -7.21 -11.36
C TRP A 217 -17.13 -8.69 -11.61
N ASN A 218 -15.89 -9.10 -11.88
CA ASN A 218 -15.57 -10.49 -12.20
C ASN A 218 -15.78 -11.42 -11.00
N ARG A 219 -15.49 -10.95 -9.78
CA ARG A 219 -15.75 -11.70 -8.54
C ARG A 219 -17.24 -11.89 -8.28
N SER A 220 -18.07 -10.88 -8.60
CA SER A 220 -19.53 -10.98 -8.45
C SER A 220 -20.12 -12.04 -9.40
N ARG A 221 -19.66 -12.10 -10.65
CA ARG A 221 -20.09 -13.14 -11.62
C ARG A 221 -19.78 -14.56 -11.15
N GLN A 222 -18.57 -14.78 -10.64
CA GLN A 222 -18.16 -16.08 -10.11
C GLN A 222 -19.03 -16.55 -8.93
N ASN A 223 -19.39 -15.65 -8.02
CA ASN A 223 -20.24 -16.01 -6.88
C ASN A 223 -21.65 -16.43 -7.33
N VAL A 224 -22.19 -15.80 -8.38
CA VAL A 224 -23.50 -16.14 -8.97
C VAL A 224 -23.45 -17.49 -9.70
N GLU A 225 -22.38 -17.74 -10.46
CA GLU A 225 -22.16 -19.05 -11.11
C GLU A 225 -22.01 -20.17 -10.08
N GLU A 226 -21.29 -19.92 -8.97
CA GLU A 226 -21.09 -20.90 -7.90
C GLU A 226 -22.38 -21.18 -7.11
N SER A 227 -23.21 -20.17 -6.84
CA SER A 227 -24.53 -20.40 -6.21
C SER A 227 -25.44 -21.21 -7.13
N SER A 228 -25.48 -20.85 -8.42
CA SER A 228 -26.28 -21.56 -9.42
C SER A 228 -25.87 -23.03 -9.59
N ARG A 229 -24.56 -23.33 -9.48
CA ARG A 229 -24.05 -24.72 -9.48
C ARG A 229 -24.41 -25.49 -8.22
N ARG A 230 -24.48 -24.84 -7.05
CA ARG A 230 -24.84 -25.47 -5.78
C ARG A 230 -26.33 -25.79 -5.67
N ASP A 231 -27.18 -25.01 -6.34
CA ASP A 231 -28.64 -25.18 -6.32
C ASP A 231 -29.15 -26.17 -7.38
N MET A 232 -28.28 -26.72 -8.24
CA MET A 232 -28.68 -27.80 -9.14
C MET A 232 -28.88 -29.10 -8.34
N PRO A 233 -30.07 -29.71 -8.36
CA PRO A 233 -30.28 -31.01 -7.75
C PRO A 233 -29.36 -32.01 -8.44
N VAL A 234 -28.61 -32.79 -7.66
CA VAL A 234 -27.89 -33.96 -8.18
C VAL A 234 -28.97 -34.91 -8.70
N GLU A 235 -29.24 -34.88 -10.01
CA GLU A 235 -30.08 -35.88 -10.65
C GLU A 235 -29.46 -37.25 -10.34
N GLY A 236 -30.20 -38.01 -9.53
CA GLY A 236 -29.80 -39.31 -9.06
C GLY A 236 -29.49 -40.21 -10.25
N HIS A 237 -28.29 -40.77 -10.25
CA HIS A 237 -28.00 -41.94 -11.06
C HIS A 237 -28.67 -43.16 -10.39
N THR A 238 -29.99 -43.18 -10.40
CA THR A 238 -30.80 -44.38 -10.14
C THR A 238 -31.71 -44.51 -11.33
N ASP A 239 -31.21 -45.22 -12.35
CA ASP A 239 -32.00 -46.01 -13.29
C ASP A 239 -31.04 -46.87 -14.11
N ARG A 240 -30.49 -47.90 -13.45
CA ARG A 240 -29.99 -49.09 -14.17
C ARG A 240 -30.74 -50.30 -13.65
N GLU A 241 -31.97 -50.38 -14.12
CA GLU A 241 -32.71 -51.58 -14.49
C GLU A 241 -32.16 -52.88 -13.89
N SER A 242 -32.90 -53.36 -12.87
CA SER A 242 -32.94 -54.74 -12.42
C SER A 242 -33.05 -55.69 -13.62
N LYS A 243 -31.93 -56.28 -14.05
CA LYS A 243 -31.92 -57.54 -14.77
C LYS A 243 -31.62 -58.66 -13.79
N THR A 244 -32.69 -59.34 -13.42
CA THR A 244 -32.74 -60.61 -12.70
C THR A 244 -31.77 -61.61 -13.36
N ILE A 245 -30.72 -62.00 -12.63
CA ILE A 245 -29.89 -63.16 -12.99
C ILE A 245 -30.45 -64.36 -12.22
N PRO A 246 -30.82 -65.48 -12.87
CA PRO A 246 -31.22 -66.67 -12.14
C PRO A 246 -29.99 -67.31 -11.49
N ALA A 247 -30.16 -67.73 -10.24
CA ALA A 247 -29.16 -68.46 -9.48
C ALA A 247 -28.83 -69.79 -10.16
N VAL A 248 -27.55 -69.98 -10.51
CA VAL A 248 -26.99 -71.30 -10.81
C VAL A 248 -26.13 -71.70 -9.63
N ALA A 249 -26.66 -72.63 -8.83
CA ALA A 249 -25.90 -73.37 -7.84
C ALA A 249 -24.97 -74.36 -8.56
N VAL A 250 -23.67 -74.31 -8.28
CA VAL A 250 -22.77 -75.44 -8.51
C VAL A 250 -21.94 -75.65 -7.25
N GLY A 251 -22.12 -76.83 -6.68
CA GLY A 251 -21.54 -77.26 -5.42
C GLY A 251 -20.05 -77.58 -5.49
N ARG A 252 -19.50 -77.74 -4.30
CA ARG A 252 -18.21 -78.35 -3.99
C ARG A 252 -18.05 -79.69 -4.72
N ILE A 253 -16.89 -79.92 -5.33
CA ILE A 253 -15.88 -80.90 -4.88
C ILE A 253 -14.50 -80.27 -5.15
#